data_AF-R2R6X9-F1
#
_entry.id   AF-R2R6X9-F1
#
_cell.length_a   1.000
_cell.length_b   1.000
_cell.length_c   1.000
_cell.angle_alpha   90.00
_cell.angle_beta   90.00
_cell.angle_gamma   90.00
#
_symmetry.space_group_name_H-M   'P 1'
#
loop_
_entity.id
_entity.type
_entity.pdbx_description
1 polymer ?
#
loop_
_entity_poly.entity_id
_entity_poly.type
_entity_poly.pdbx_seq_one_letter_code
_entity_poly.pdbx_strand_id
1 'polypeptide(L)'
;MKKGKIKNLVVSGIICVIVLVLATVHSVLYNDSRLVKPTVVSEYVFSVKDLPMWIAMILVFIYVLYLVVTFFKVILKNETLEKNRTRKIHPMLGILGFAGFLGFLGFWTYSEFGIIYPFFAFVFFGFFGFFFEGKLSDTLKDELYEENEKRAELKAYKIGFLLLFLSIWLIARGMLSWNLEWCAIFMLSSMSLIYGVVLFLSKYFLYRFETEA
;
A
#
# COMPACT_ATOMS: atom_id res chain seq x y z
N MET A 1 16.62 -7.41 -11.52
CA MET A 1 17.51 -8.34 -10.78
C MET A 1 17.88 -9.52 -11.69
N LYS A 2 19.07 -10.13 -11.55
CA LYS A 2 19.41 -11.35 -12.31
C LYS A 2 18.52 -12.52 -11.84
N LYS A 3 18.07 -13.40 -12.76
CA LYS A 3 17.20 -14.57 -12.45
C LYS A 3 17.73 -15.41 -11.27
N GLY A 4 19.05 -15.59 -11.16
CA GLY A 4 19.67 -16.32 -10.04
C GLY A 4 19.47 -15.67 -8.66
N LYS A 5 19.44 -14.34 -8.56
CA LYS A 5 19.18 -13.64 -7.30
C LYS A 5 17.73 -13.80 -6.85
N ILE A 6 16.79 -13.82 -7.79
CA ILE A 6 15.37 -14.06 -7.51
C ILE A 6 15.18 -15.49 -7.00
N LYS A 7 15.82 -16.48 -7.63
CA LYS A 7 15.77 -17.89 -7.19
C LYS A 7 16.25 -18.03 -5.74
N ASN A 8 17.39 -17.43 -5.39
CA ASN A 8 17.92 -17.51 -4.02
C ASN A 8 17.02 -16.84 -2.98
N LEU A 9 16.38 -15.72 -3.35
CA LEU A 9 15.43 -15.01 -2.49
C LEU A 9 14.16 -15.82 -2.23
N VAL A 10 13.65 -16.53 -3.24
CA VAL A 10 12.51 -17.45 -3.09
C VAL A 10 12.90 -18.64 -2.21
N VAL A 11 14.07 -19.23 -2.44
CA VAL A 11 14.56 -20.38 -1.65
C VAL A 11 14.73 -20.01 -0.18
N SER A 12 15.32 -18.86 0.15
CA SER A 12 15.44 -18.43 1.54
C SER A 12 14.09 -18.15 2.20
N GLY A 13 13.10 -17.67 1.45
CA GLY A 13 11.73 -17.55 1.93
C GLY A 13 11.09 -18.90 2.27
N ILE A 14 11.26 -19.90 1.38
CA ILE A 14 10.78 -21.27 1.62
C ILE A 14 11.42 -21.85 2.89
N ILE A 15 12.73 -21.65 3.08
CA ILE A 15 13.43 -22.10 4.29
C ILE A 15 12.84 -21.45 5.55
N CYS A 16 12.57 -20.14 5.54
CA CYS A 16 11.95 -19.45 6.68
C CYS A 16 10.58 -20.03 7.02
N VAL A 17 9.76 -20.34 6.01
CA VAL A 17 8.44 -20.97 6.21
C VAL A 17 8.59 -22.36 6.80
N ILE A 18 9.50 -23.19 6.31
CA ILE A 18 9.75 -24.54 6.84
C ILE A 18 10.18 -24.46 8.31
N VAL A 19 11.10 -23.55 8.65
CA VAL A 19 11.57 -23.36 10.04
C VAL A 19 10.45 -22.92 10.96
N LEU A 20 9.57 -22.00 10.51
CA LEU A 20 8.37 -21.61 11.26
C LEU A 20 7.42 -22.79 11.49
N VAL A 21 7.15 -23.59 10.45
CA VAL A 21 6.27 -24.75 10.57
C VAL A 21 6.85 -25.77 11.56
N LEU A 22 8.16 -26.05 11.49
CA LEU A 22 8.81 -26.95 12.45
C LEU A 22 8.76 -26.40 13.89
N ALA A 23 8.99 -25.09 14.07
CA ALA A 23 8.93 -24.45 15.37
C ALA A 23 7.50 -24.44 15.96
N THR A 24 6.49 -24.24 15.12
CA THR A 24 5.07 -24.32 15.54
C THR A 24 4.68 -25.74 15.92
N VAL A 25 5.04 -26.74 15.13
CA VAL A 25 4.81 -28.16 15.47
C VAL A 25 5.51 -28.52 16.79
N HIS A 26 6.77 -28.13 16.97
CA HIS A 26 7.48 -28.34 18.23
C HIS A 26 6.76 -27.66 19.41
N SER A 27 6.27 -26.43 19.21
CA SER A 27 5.55 -25.70 20.27
C SER A 27 4.22 -26.36 20.63
N VAL A 28 3.50 -26.92 19.65
CA VAL A 28 2.24 -27.63 19.88
C VAL A 28 2.46 -28.96 20.60
N LEU A 29 3.49 -29.73 20.20
CA LEU A 29 3.74 -31.06 20.76
C LEU A 29 4.41 -31.04 22.13
N TYR A 30 5.30 -30.07 22.39
CA TYR A 30 6.21 -30.12 23.54
C TYR A 30 6.15 -28.90 24.47
N ASN A 31 5.42 -27.85 24.09
CA ASN A 31 5.41 -26.55 24.78
C ASN A 31 4.00 -25.93 24.90
N ASP A 32 2.97 -26.78 24.97
CA ASP A 32 1.56 -26.41 25.21
C ASP A 32 0.99 -25.29 24.32
N SER A 33 1.63 -25.06 23.17
CA SER A 33 1.31 -23.97 22.25
C SER A 33 1.38 -22.57 22.88
N ARG A 34 2.20 -22.35 23.93
CA ARG A 34 2.25 -21.08 24.69
C ARG A 34 2.40 -19.83 23.80
N LEU A 35 3.27 -19.88 22.80
CA LEU A 35 3.50 -18.76 21.88
C LEU A 35 2.61 -18.76 20.63
N VAL A 36 1.78 -19.78 20.45
CA VAL A 36 0.86 -19.93 19.30
C VAL A 36 -0.56 -19.55 19.70
N LYS A 37 -0.96 -19.83 20.94
CA LYS A 37 -2.25 -19.44 21.50
C LYS A 37 -2.23 -17.98 21.99
N PRO A 38 -3.39 -17.31 22.06
CA PRO A 38 -3.49 -15.98 22.65
C PRO A 38 -2.94 -16.02 24.08
N THR A 39 -1.84 -15.33 24.31
CA THR A 39 -1.20 -15.23 25.64
C THR A 39 -1.33 -13.81 26.15
N VAL A 40 -1.66 -13.69 27.44
CA VAL A 40 -1.66 -12.40 28.12
C VAL A 40 -0.20 -12.01 28.35
N VAL A 41 0.26 -10.97 27.66
CA VAL A 41 1.68 -10.57 27.63
C VAL A 41 2.24 -10.28 29.03
N SER A 42 1.41 -9.77 29.95
CA SER A 42 1.79 -9.46 31.33
C SER A 42 2.10 -10.68 32.19
N GLU A 43 1.63 -11.87 31.81
CA GLU A 43 1.82 -13.12 32.56
C GLU A 43 2.86 -14.04 31.91
N TYR A 44 3.48 -13.59 30.81
CA TYR A 44 4.44 -14.40 30.08
C TYR A 44 5.76 -14.55 30.86
N VAL A 45 6.08 -15.80 31.20
CA VAL A 45 7.37 -16.18 31.78
C VAL A 45 8.11 -17.08 30.80
N PHE A 46 9.31 -16.64 30.41
CA PHE A 46 10.16 -17.33 29.45
C PHE A 46 10.53 -18.74 29.92
N SER A 47 10.38 -19.72 29.02
CA SER A 47 10.87 -21.09 29.18
C SER A 47 11.87 -21.44 28.09
N VAL A 48 12.83 -22.32 28.40
CA VAL A 48 13.81 -22.81 27.42
C VAL A 48 13.13 -23.49 26.23
N LYS A 49 11.94 -24.07 26.43
CA LYS A 49 11.13 -24.69 25.37
C LYS A 49 10.57 -23.70 24.35
N ASP A 50 10.59 -22.40 24.65
CA ASP A 50 10.16 -21.31 23.77
C ASP A 50 11.24 -20.95 22.72
N LEU A 51 12.51 -21.35 22.93
CA LEU A 51 13.64 -20.98 22.08
C LEU A 51 13.43 -21.27 20.58
N PRO A 52 12.92 -22.44 20.16
CA PRO A 52 12.70 -22.73 18.74
C PRO A 52 11.76 -21.73 18.06
N MET A 53 10.73 -21.27 18.79
CA MET A 53 9.77 -20.29 18.28
C MET A 53 10.39 -18.90 18.18
N TRP A 54 11.14 -18.47 19.20
CA TRP A 54 11.84 -17.17 19.16
C TRP A 54 12.87 -17.10 18.04
N ILE A 55 13.63 -18.18 17.81
CA ILE A 55 14.60 -18.26 16.71
C ILE A 55 13.88 -18.15 15.35
N ALA A 56 12.78 -18.89 15.16
CA ALA A 56 12.01 -18.83 13.93
C ALA A 56 11.41 -17.43 13.68
N MET A 57 10.85 -16.80 14.72
CA MET A 57 10.32 -15.43 14.66
C MET A 57 11.39 -14.41 14.27
N ILE A 58 12.57 -14.46 14.89
CA ILE A 58 13.69 -13.57 14.59
C ILE A 58 14.17 -13.77 13.15
N LEU A 59 14.30 -15.03 12.70
CA LEU A 59 14.76 -15.35 11.35
C LEU A 59 13.80 -14.77 10.29
N VAL A 60 12.49 -14.92 10.52
CA VAL A 60 11.45 -14.38 9.63
C VAL A 60 11.47 -12.86 9.64
N PHE A 61 11.62 -12.23 10.80
CA PHE A 61 11.73 -10.78 10.91
C PHE A 61 12.93 -10.24 10.11
N ILE A 62 14.10 -10.86 10.25
CA ILE A 62 15.31 -10.51 9.47
C ILE A 62 15.06 -10.71 7.98
N TYR A 63 14.41 -11.79 7.57
CA TYR A 63 14.09 -12.05 6.17
C TYR A 63 13.13 -10.99 5.59
N VAL A 64 12.09 -10.60 6.34
CA VAL A 64 11.17 -9.51 5.94
C VAL A 64 11.93 -8.20 5.78
N LEU A 65 12.80 -7.82 6.71
CA LEU A 65 13.65 -6.63 6.58
C LEU A 65 14.56 -6.70 5.35
N TYR A 66 15.17 -7.86 5.11
CA TYR A 66 16.00 -8.09 3.93
C TYR A 66 15.21 -7.92 2.62
N LEU A 67 13.97 -8.42 2.56
CA LEU A 67 13.07 -8.22 1.42
C LEU A 67 12.78 -6.74 1.21
N VAL A 68 12.38 -6.03 2.26
CA VAL A 68 12.08 -4.59 2.21
C VAL A 68 13.27 -3.81 1.66
N VAL A 69 14.47 -3.99 2.22
CA VAL A 69 15.69 -3.31 1.75
C VAL A 69 16.01 -3.66 0.30
N THR A 70 15.84 -4.92 -0.09
CA THR A 70 16.09 -5.36 -1.48
C THR A 70 15.10 -4.72 -2.45
N PHE A 71 13.82 -4.66 -2.10
CA PHE A 71 12.79 -3.97 -2.87
C PHE A 71 13.11 -2.49 -3.05
N PHE A 72 13.44 -1.78 -1.96
CA PHE A 72 13.83 -0.37 -2.04
C PHE A 72 15.07 -0.13 -2.91
N LYS A 73 16.11 -0.98 -2.79
CA LYS A 73 17.30 -0.90 -3.66
C LYS A 73 16.96 -1.10 -5.14
N VAL A 74 16.02 -1.99 -5.45
CA VAL A 74 15.57 -2.21 -6.83
C VAL A 74 14.81 -1.01 -7.36
N ILE A 75 13.91 -0.43 -6.57
CA ILE A 75 13.15 0.78 -6.92
C ILE A 75 14.12 1.94 -7.21
N LEU A 76 15.01 2.26 -6.27
CA LEU A 76 16.01 3.32 -6.40
C LEU A 76 16.90 3.15 -7.64
N LYS A 77 17.39 1.93 -7.89
CA LYS A 77 18.25 1.66 -9.06
C LYS A 77 17.50 1.77 -10.39
N ASN A 78 16.19 1.59 -10.39
CA ASN A 78 15.38 1.68 -11.60
C ASN A 78 15.06 3.14 -11.95
N GLU A 79 15.14 4.07 -11.00
CA GLU A 79 14.99 5.51 -11.24
C GLU A 79 16.26 6.16 -11.80
N THR A 80 17.45 5.69 -11.40
CA THR A 80 18.73 6.21 -11.91
C THR A 80 19.04 5.79 -13.35
N LEU A 81 18.29 4.84 -13.90
CA LEU A 81 18.38 4.49 -15.32
C LEU A 81 17.47 5.44 -16.09
N GLU A 82 17.99 6.60 -16.48
CA GLU A 82 17.33 7.51 -17.42
C GLU A 82 16.95 6.73 -18.68
N LYS A 83 15.67 6.38 -18.75
CA LYS A 83 15.08 5.91 -19.98
C LYS A 83 14.40 7.11 -20.60
N ASN A 84 14.83 7.47 -21.80
CA ASN A 84 14.16 8.43 -22.69
C ASN A 84 12.74 7.97 -23.09
N ARG A 85 12.19 6.91 -22.47
CA ARG A 85 10.84 6.39 -22.72
C ARG A 85 10.10 6.11 -21.43
N THR A 86 8.79 6.27 -21.48
CA THR A 86 7.88 5.93 -20.39
C THR A 86 7.92 4.44 -20.06
N ARG A 87 7.54 4.11 -18.82
CA ARG A 87 7.52 2.72 -18.33
C ARG A 87 6.50 1.92 -19.15
N LYS A 88 6.87 0.70 -19.55
CA LYS A 88 5.92 -0.25 -20.15
C LYS A 88 5.01 -0.81 -19.08
N ILE A 89 3.79 -0.29 -19.02
CA ILE A 89 2.75 -0.68 -18.06
C ILE A 89 1.54 -1.17 -18.86
N HIS A 90 0.98 -2.31 -18.47
CA HIS A 90 -0.20 -2.82 -19.14
C HIS A 90 -1.46 -2.09 -18.67
N PRO A 91 -2.32 -1.54 -19.57
CA PRO A 91 -3.50 -0.76 -19.19
C PRO A 91 -4.48 -1.49 -18.26
N MET A 92 -4.55 -2.82 -18.31
CA MET A 92 -5.43 -3.59 -17.41
C MET A 92 -5.06 -3.47 -15.93
N LEU A 93 -3.88 -2.99 -15.57
CA LEU A 93 -3.58 -2.69 -14.17
C LEU A 93 -4.51 -1.61 -13.58
N GLY A 94 -5.15 -0.81 -14.45
CA GLY A 94 -6.22 0.09 -14.04
C GLY A 94 -7.44 -0.58 -13.40
N ILE A 95 -7.68 -1.87 -13.70
CA ILE A 95 -8.78 -2.65 -13.09
C ILE A 95 -8.57 -2.80 -11.57
N LEU A 96 -7.33 -2.73 -11.10
CA LEU A 96 -7.04 -2.74 -9.66
C LEU A 96 -7.66 -1.54 -8.94
N GLY A 97 -8.02 -0.48 -9.68
CA GLY A 97 -8.80 0.66 -9.17
C GLY A 97 -10.15 0.28 -8.56
N PHE A 98 -10.76 -0.83 -9.00
CA PHE A 98 -12.00 -1.34 -8.41
C PHE A 98 -11.83 -1.81 -6.96
N ALA A 99 -10.61 -2.11 -6.51
CA ALA A 99 -10.35 -2.38 -5.11
C ALA A 99 -10.68 -1.16 -4.21
N GLY A 100 -10.77 0.05 -4.78
CA GLY A 100 -11.22 1.25 -4.08
C GLY A 100 -12.63 1.14 -3.50
N PHE A 101 -13.51 0.36 -4.14
CA PHE A 101 -14.86 0.14 -3.63
C PHE A 101 -14.89 -0.66 -2.32
N LEU A 102 -13.82 -1.41 -1.99
CA LEU A 102 -13.70 -2.05 -0.68
C LEU A 102 -13.69 -1.02 0.47
N GLY A 103 -13.40 0.25 0.19
CA GLY A 103 -13.50 1.33 1.17
C GLY A 103 -14.90 1.50 1.76
N PHE A 104 -15.95 1.16 0.99
CA PHE A 104 -17.33 1.19 1.48
C PHE A 104 -17.63 0.10 2.51
N LEU A 105 -16.86 -1.00 2.52
CA LEU A 105 -16.96 -1.99 3.59
C LEU A 105 -16.62 -1.39 4.97
N GLY A 106 -15.91 -0.26 5.01
CA GLY A 106 -15.64 0.49 6.23
C GLY A 106 -16.89 0.85 7.02
N PHE A 107 -18.01 1.16 6.36
CA PHE A 107 -19.27 1.44 7.05
C PHE A 107 -19.83 0.21 7.76
N TRP A 108 -19.73 -0.95 7.10
CA TRP A 108 -20.18 -2.21 7.67
C TRP A 108 -19.27 -2.69 8.81
N THR A 109 -17.95 -2.66 8.62
CA THR A 109 -16.98 -3.06 9.66
C THR A 109 -17.00 -2.14 10.87
N TYR A 110 -17.28 -0.86 10.66
CA TYR A 110 -17.48 0.08 11.75
C TYR A 110 -18.75 -0.25 12.54
N SER A 111 -19.87 -0.52 11.86
CA SER A 111 -21.13 -0.87 12.53
C SER A 111 -21.03 -2.15 13.35
N GLU A 112 -20.29 -3.16 12.89
CA GLU A 112 -20.22 -4.47 13.54
C GLU A 112 -19.09 -4.57 14.57
N PHE A 113 -17.92 -3.99 14.28
CA PHE A 113 -16.70 -4.19 15.06
C PHE A 113 -16.06 -2.89 15.56
N GLY A 114 -16.59 -1.72 15.21
CA GLY A 114 -15.97 -0.41 15.52
C GLY A 114 -14.67 -0.16 14.75
N ILE A 115 -14.42 -0.90 13.66
CA ILE A 115 -13.14 -0.86 12.93
C ILE A 115 -13.22 0.11 11.75
N ILE A 116 -12.30 1.10 11.72
CA ILE A 116 -12.25 2.16 10.70
C ILE A 116 -11.20 1.94 9.60
N TYR A 117 -10.22 1.06 9.77
CA TYR A 117 -9.12 0.92 8.78
C TYR A 117 -9.58 0.62 7.32
N PRO A 118 -10.70 -0.07 7.05
CA PRO A 118 -11.08 -0.41 5.68
C PRO A 118 -11.33 0.82 4.79
N PHE A 119 -11.64 1.99 5.36
CA PHE A 119 -11.75 3.26 4.61
C PHE A 119 -10.45 3.65 3.88
N PHE A 120 -9.29 3.16 4.32
CA PHE A 120 -8.00 3.33 3.62
C PHE A 120 -8.05 2.79 2.18
N ALA A 121 -8.89 1.78 1.92
CA ALA A 121 -8.99 1.19 0.59
C ALA A 121 -9.40 2.20 -0.49
N PHE A 122 -10.02 3.35 -0.15
CA PHE A 122 -10.30 4.40 -1.13
C PHE A 122 -9.05 4.93 -1.87
N VAL A 123 -7.85 4.80 -1.29
CA VAL A 123 -6.58 5.11 -1.98
C VAL A 123 -6.44 4.32 -3.28
N PHE A 124 -6.97 3.09 -3.33
CA PHE A 124 -6.87 2.23 -4.50
C PHE A 124 -7.58 2.81 -5.73
N PHE A 125 -8.50 3.76 -5.60
CA PHE A 125 -9.04 4.48 -6.76
C PHE A 125 -7.94 5.16 -7.60
N GLY A 126 -6.81 5.51 -6.99
CA GLY A 126 -5.64 6.01 -7.71
C GLY A 126 -5.09 5.06 -8.78
N PHE A 127 -5.30 3.75 -8.62
CA PHE A 127 -4.85 2.76 -9.60
C PHE A 127 -5.58 2.84 -10.92
N PHE A 128 -6.78 3.45 -11.00
CA PHE A 128 -7.36 3.79 -12.30
C PHE A 128 -6.43 4.65 -13.16
N GLY A 129 -5.49 5.39 -12.55
CA GLY A 129 -4.44 6.13 -13.25
C GLY A 129 -3.53 5.24 -14.10
N PHE A 130 -3.32 3.98 -13.71
CA PHE A 130 -2.52 3.02 -14.50
C PHE A 130 -3.14 2.69 -15.85
N PHE A 131 -4.46 2.84 -16.02
CA PHE A 131 -5.11 2.69 -17.31
C PHE A 131 -4.61 3.74 -18.31
N PHE A 132 -4.53 4.99 -17.87
CA PHE A 132 -4.06 6.12 -18.69
C PHE A 132 -2.54 6.08 -18.88
N GLU A 133 -1.79 5.75 -17.83
CA GLU A 133 -0.34 5.56 -17.93
C GLU A 133 0.01 4.41 -18.89
N GLY A 134 -0.76 3.31 -18.88
CA GLY A 134 -0.58 2.21 -19.83
C GLY A 134 -0.89 2.61 -21.28
N LYS A 135 -1.85 3.51 -21.51
CA LYS A 135 -2.12 4.05 -22.85
C LYS A 135 -0.97 4.91 -23.38
N LEU A 136 -0.25 5.61 -22.51
CA LEU A 136 0.97 6.37 -22.82
C LEU A 136 2.24 5.52 -22.71
N SER A 137 2.13 4.20 -22.66
CA SER A 137 3.30 3.34 -22.52
C SER A 137 4.19 3.39 -23.77
N ASP A 138 5.51 3.32 -23.57
CA ASP A 138 6.52 3.32 -24.64
C ASP A 138 6.61 4.61 -25.47
N THR A 139 6.04 5.72 -24.98
CA THR A 139 6.24 7.07 -25.55
C THR A 139 7.62 7.60 -25.19
N LEU A 140 8.21 8.41 -26.07
CA LEU A 140 9.45 9.13 -25.80
C LEU A 140 9.17 10.25 -24.79
N LYS A 141 10.01 10.37 -23.76
CA LYS A 141 9.97 11.45 -22.79
C LYS A 141 10.78 12.62 -23.34
N ASP A 142 10.11 13.47 -24.09
CA ASP A 142 10.66 14.71 -24.61
C ASP A 142 10.41 15.85 -23.61
N GLU A 143 11.04 17.01 -23.78
CA GLU A 143 10.89 18.16 -22.86
C GLU A 143 9.42 18.59 -22.69
N LEU A 144 8.63 18.49 -23.76
CA LEU A 144 7.20 18.78 -23.74
C LEU A 144 6.41 17.81 -22.84
N TYR A 145 6.76 16.52 -22.88
CA TYR A 145 6.13 15.51 -22.05
C TYR A 145 6.39 15.79 -20.56
N GLU A 146 7.60 16.21 -20.21
CA GLU A 146 7.94 16.57 -18.83
C GLU A 146 7.18 17.82 -18.36
N GLU A 147 6.99 18.80 -19.23
CA GLU A 147 6.19 19.98 -18.92
C GLU A 147 4.71 19.60 -18.72
N ASN A 148 4.17 18.75 -19.60
CA ASN A 148 2.80 18.24 -19.50
C ASN A 148 2.59 17.40 -18.24
N GLU A 149 3.57 16.57 -17.85
CA GLU A 149 3.55 15.78 -16.61
C GLU A 149 3.45 16.72 -15.39
N LYS A 150 4.33 17.74 -15.31
CA LYS A 150 4.27 18.74 -14.24
C LYS A 150 2.96 19.52 -14.24
N ARG A 151 2.46 19.92 -15.41
CA ARG A 151 1.20 20.65 -15.56
C ARG A 151 0.01 19.82 -15.11
N ALA A 152 0.00 18.53 -15.45
CA ALA A 152 -1.03 17.57 -15.04
C ALA A 152 -1.02 17.34 -13.52
N GLU A 153 0.16 17.13 -12.92
CA GLU A 153 0.32 17.00 -11.48
C GLU A 153 -0.15 18.25 -10.73
N LEU A 154 0.27 19.44 -11.17
CA LEU A 154 -0.18 20.70 -10.56
C LEU A 154 -1.70 20.88 -10.64
N LYS A 155 -2.32 20.49 -11.76
CA LYS A 155 -3.79 20.56 -11.91
C LYS A 155 -4.49 19.55 -10.99
N ALA A 156 -3.97 18.33 -10.88
CA ALA A 156 -4.48 17.31 -9.97
C ALA A 156 -4.35 17.75 -8.51
N TYR A 157 -3.18 18.29 -8.11
CA TYR A 157 -2.96 18.80 -6.77
C TYR A 157 -3.86 20.00 -6.44
N LYS A 158 -4.09 20.94 -7.37
CA LYS A 158 -5.04 22.04 -7.15
C LYS A 158 -6.44 21.53 -6.83
N ILE A 159 -6.91 20.51 -7.54
CA ILE A 159 -8.21 19.87 -7.26
C ILE A 159 -8.17 19.12 -5.92
N GLY A 160 -7.09 18.39 -5.64
CA GLY A 160 -6.89 17.72 -4.35
C GLY A 160 -6.90 18.68 -3.16
N PHE A 161 -6.19 19.79 -3.26
CA PHE A 161 -6.18 20.84 -2.23
C PHE A 161 -7.54 21.51 -2.07
N LEU A 162 -8.30 21.71 -3.16
CA LEU A 162 -9.66 22.22 -3.07
C LEU A 162 -10.57 21.25 -2.31
N LEU A 163 -10.52 19.95 -2.62
CA LEU A 163 -11.28 18.92 -1.90
C LEU A 163 -10.87 18.82 -0.43
N LEU A 164 -9.57 18.91 -0.15
CA LEU A 164 -9.03 18.91 1.20
C LEU A 164 -9.52 20.14 1.98
N PHE A 165 -9.48 21.32 1.37
CA PHE A 165 -10.00 22.55 1.96
C PHE A 165 -11.50 22.43 2.29
N LEU A 166 -12.30 21.89 1.36
CA LEU A 166 -13.71 21.60 1.62
C LEU A 166 -13.91 20.61 2.76
N SER A 167 -13.12 19.54 2.83
CA SER A 167 -13.16 18.56 3.91
C SER A 167 -12.86 19.20 5.27
N ILE A 168 -11.83 20.06 5.36
CA ILE A 168 -11.51 20.79 6.60
C ILE A 168 -12.67 21.70 6.99
N TRP A 169 -13.26 22.41 6.04
CA TRP A 169 -14.34 23.34 6.32
C TRP A 169 -15.60 22.64 6.84
N LEU A 170 -15.91 21.44 6.31
CA LEU A 170 -17.01 20.60 6.80
C LEU A 170 -16.79 20.15 8.25
N ILE A 171 -15.55 19.83 8.62
CA ILE A 171 -15.18 19.49 10.00
C ILE A 171 -15.28 20.72 10.89
N ALA A 172 -14.71 21.86 10.44
CA ALA A 172 -14.69 23.11 11.19
C ALA A 172 -16.08 23.69 11.46
N ARG A 173 -17.06 23.45 10.57
CA ARG A 173 -18.46 23.81 10.77
C ARG A 173 -19.17 22.99 11.86
N GLY A 174 -18.52 21.99 12.45
CA GLY A 174 -19.12 21.15 13.49
C GLY A 174 -20.14 20.14 12.95
N MET A 175 -20.15 19.87 11.64
CA MET A 175 -21.11 18.95 11.02
C MET A 175 -21.08 17.55 11.67
N LEU A 176 -19.93 17.18 12.25
CA LEU A 176 -19.65 15.89 12.90
C LEU A 176 -19.11 16.01 14.34
N SER A 177 -19.22 17.18 14.99
CA SER A 177 -18.64 17.42 16.33
C SER A 177 -19.38 16.72 17.48
N TRP A 178 -20.48 16.04 17.19
CA TRP A 178 -21.32 15.33 18.17
C TRP A 178 -20.70 14.00 18.62
N ASN A 179 -19.84 13.39 17.79
CA ASN A 179 -19.16 12.14 18.10
C ASN A 179 -17.79 12.07 17.41
N LEU A 180 -16.74 11.85 18.21
CA LEU A 180 -15.35 11.80 17.78
C LEU A 180 -15.08 10.70 16.75
N GLU A 181 -15.79 9.56 16.84
CA GLU A 181 -15.59 8.42 15.96
C GLU A 181 -16.03 8.72 14.53
N TRP A 182 -17.17 9.39 14.37
CA TRP A 182 -17.64 9.86 13.07
C TRP A 182 -16.67 10.84 12.44
N CYS A 183 -16.09 11.74 13.26
CA CYS A 183 -15.07 12.68 12.82
C CYS A 183 -13.84 11.94 12.28
N ALA A 184 -13.39 10.88 12.96
CA ALA A 184 -12.28 10.05 12.50
C ALA A 184 -12.60 9.27 11.21
N ILE A 185 -13.81 8.72 11.08
CA ILE A 185 -14.29 8.07 9.85
C ILE A 185 -14.27 9.04 8.68
N PHE A 186 -14.82 10.23 8.87
CA PHE A 186 -14.87 11.24 7.83
C PHE A 186 -13.47 11.68 7.40
N MET A 187 -12.57 11.94 8.36
CA MET A 187 -11.18 12.29 8.04
C MET A 187 -10.46 11.18 7.28
N LEU A 188 -10.53 9.94 7.76
CA LEU A 188 -9.83 8.82 7.15
C LEU A 188 -10.37 8.52 5.75
N SER A 189 -11.70 8.52 5.58
CA SER A 189 -12.34 8.30 4.29
C SER A 189 -12.06 9.43 3.31
N SER A 190 -12.19 10.70 3.73
CA SER A 190 -11.95 11.85 2.85
C SER A 190 -10.48 11.95 2.46
N MET A 191 -9.54 11.78 3.38
CA MET A 191 -8.10 11.82 3.08
C MET A 191 -7.70 10.71 2.12
N SER A 192 -8.18 9.48 2.35
CA SER A 192 -7.91 8.32 1.50
C SER A 192 -8.48 8.51 0.09
N LEU A 193 -9.71 9.03 0.00
CA LEU A 193 -10.38 9.29 -1.27
C LEU A 193 -9.69 10.43 -2.04
N ILE A 194 -9.38 11.55 -1.38
CA ILE A 194 -8.68 12.69 -1.99
C ILE A 194 -7.35 12.23 -2.56
N TYR A 195 -6.58 11.45 -1.80
CA TYR A 195 -5.30 10.92 -2.25
C TYR A 195 -5.46 10.02 -3.49
N GLY A 196 -6.42 9.09 -3.47
CA GLY A 196 -6.75 8.26 -4.62
C GLY A 196 -7.17 9.08 -5.85
N VAL A 197 -8.02 10.09 -5.67
CA VAL A 197 -8.47 10.99 -6.75
C VAL A 197 -7.29 11.76 -7.35
N VAL A 198 -6.38 12.29 -6.53
CA VAL A 198 -5.20 13.02 -7.02
C VAL A 198 -4.30 12.13 -7.87
N LEU A 199 -4.01 10.91 -7.41
CA LEU A 199 -3.20 9.93 -8.17
C LEU A 199 -3.85 9.56 -9.51
N PHE A 200 -5.17 9.41 -9.52
CA PHE A 200 -5.93 9.14 -10.74
C PHE A 200 -5.90 10.34 -11.70
N LEU A 201 -6.19 11.55 -11.19
CA LEU A 201 -6.26 12.78 -11.98
C LEU A 201 -4.93 13.15 -12.61
N SER A 202 -3.80 12.95 -11.92
CA SER A 202 -2.49 13.29 -12.46
C SER A 202 -2.19 12.53 -13.75
N LYS A 203 -2.48 11.22 -13.78
CA LYS A 203 -2.30 10.38 -14.98
C LYS A 203 -3.38 10.62 -16.03
N TYR A 204 -4.61 10.91 -15.62
CA TYR A 204 -5.68 11.27 -16.55
C TYR A 204 -5.40 12.58 -17.30
N PHE A 205 -5.01 13.65 -16.59
CA PHE A 205 -4.71 14.92 -17.22
C PHE A 205 -3.46 14.84 -18.10
N LEU A 206 -2.46 14.05 -17.71
CA LEU A 206 -1.30 13.81 -18.55
C LEU A 206 -1.70 13.16 -19.88
N TYR A 207 -2.49 12.09 -19.83
CA TYR A 207 -3.05 11.46 -21.04
C TYR A 207 -3.83 12.45 -21.89
N ARG A 208 -4.65 13.30 -21.26
CA ARG A 208 -5.43 14.30 -21.98
C ARG A 208 -4.53 15.33 -22.67
N PHE A 209 -3.52 15.88 -21.99
CA PHE A 209 -2.62 16.87 -22.58
C PHE A 209 -1.79 16.30 -23.73
N GLU A 210 -1.35 15.05 -23.62
CA GLU A 210 -0.63 14.36 -24.70
C GLU A 210 -1.53 13.99 -25.90
N THR A 211 -2.84 13.85 -25.70
CA THR A 211 -3.78 13.53 -26.80
C THR A 211 -4.38 14.79 -27.45
N GLU A 212 -4.39 15.91 -26.73
CA GLU A 212 -4.87 17.22 -27.21
C GLU A 212 -3.76 18.09 -27.84
N ALA A 213 -2.48 17.73 -27.64
CA ALA A 213 -1.31 18.37 -28.26
C ALA A 213 -1.04 17.85 -29.68
#